data_AF-A0A7V4LCV7-F1
#
_entry.id   AF-A0A7V4LCV7-F1
#
_cell.length_a   1.000
_cell.length_b   1.000
_cell.length_c   1.000
_cell.angle_alpha   90.00
_cell.angle_beta   90.00
_cell.angle_gamma   90.00
#
_symmetry.space_group_name_H-M   'P 1'
#
loop_
_entity.id
_entity.type
_entity.pdbx_description
1 polymer ?
#
loop_
_entity_poly.entity_id
_entity_poly.type
_entity_poly.pdbx_seq_one_letter_code
_entity_poly.pdbx_strand_id
1 'polypeptide(L)'
;QRGVTVPLSAAEFYQGLAQRFPERDGMYFLPEQVAEYDKKRLTVKEIMQLELFVIDESSAIQWLRQQLLAKPQTFQDLHPQFLKEIGGWQKHEKPLELSELLADNFLRYDGQGEVPSQIHSYLSTNFKELRNLPKDDPALRAKAKDRWYVPDPNKATDLEKLRERRLLKEFQEYRETKQKKIKVFRLEAVRAGFKKAWQERDYRTIIEVAQKIPETILHEDPKLLMWYDQALTRLGAKG
;
A
#
# COMPACT_ATOMS: atom_id res chain seq x y z
N GLN A 1 -32.00 -8.06 -4.64
CA GLN A 1 -31.33 -7.29 -5.71
C GLN A 1 -32.34 -6.34 -6.34
N ARG A 2 -32.16 -5.02 -6.25
CA ARG A 2 -32.92 -4.04 -7.05
C ARG A 2 -31.90 -3.29 -7.90
N GLY A 3 -31.74 -3.74 -9.15
CA GLY A 3 -30.90 -3.06 -10.14
C GLY A 3 -31.63 -1.82 -10.63
N VAL A 4 -31.20 -0.66 -10.16
CA VAL A 4 -31.53 0.61 -10.81
C VAL A 4 -30.30 0.98 -11.63
N THR A 5 -30.43 0.95 -12.95
CA THR A 5 -29.39 1.42 -13.87
C THR A 5 -29.32 2.93 -13.77
N VAL A 6 -28.27 3.44 -13.13
CA VAL A 6 -27.98 4.88 -13.10
C VAL A 6 -27.39 5.27 -14.46
N PRO A 7 -27.97 6.24 -15.20
CA PRO A 7 -27.50 6.64 -16.52
C PRO A 7 -26.37 7.67 -16.41
N LEU A 8 -25.38 7.41 -15.56
CA LEU A 8 -24.21 8.26 -15.40
C LEU A 8 -22.96 7.43 -15.67
N SER A 9 -22.09 7.95 -16.52
CA SER A 9 -20.75 7.39 -16.64
C SER A 9 -20.01 7.55 -15.31
N ALA A 10 -19.03 6.69 -15.05
CA ALA A 10 -18.21 6.80 -13.84
C ALA A 10 -17.56 8.19 -13.73
N ALA A 11 -17.18 8.81 -14.85
CA ALA A 11 -16.62 10.16 -14.90
C ALA A 11 -17.61 11.23 -14.42
N GLU A 12 -18.86 11.20 -14.91
CA GLU A 12 -19.91 12.13 -14.47
C GLU A 12 -20.29 11.91 -13.00
N PHE A 13 -20.23 10.66 -12.53
CA PHE A 13 -20.45 10.32 -11.13
C PHE A 13 -19.36 10.93 -10.22
N TYR A 14 -18.08 10.75 -10.54
CA TYR A 14 -16.98 11.34 -9.78
C TYR A 14 -16.97 12.87 -9.85
N GLN A 15 -17.32 13.46 -10.99
CA GLN A 15 -17.43 14.91 -11.15
C GLN A 15 -18.59 15.46 -10.29
N GLY A 16 -19.70 14.74 -10.21
CA GLY A 16 -20.81 15.04 -9.31
C GLY A 16 -20.42 14.91 -7.83
N LEU A 17 -19.56 13.95 -7.47
CA LEU A 17 -19.02 13.84 -6.12
C LEU A 17 -18.15 15.04 -5.75
N ALA A 18 -17.23 15.45 -6.62
CA ALA A 18 -16.36 16.60 -6.39
C ALA A 18 -17.13 17.93 -6.24
N GLN A 19 -18.29 18.05 -6.88
CA GLN A 19 -19.16 19.23 -6.75
C GLN A 19 -20.01 19.23 -5.47
N ARG A 20 -20.35 18.05 -4.95
CA ARG A 20 -21.34 17.90 -3.85
C ARG A 20 -20.73 17.52 -2.52
N PHE A 21 -19.55 16.91 -2.53
CA PHE A 21 -18.91 16.37 -1.34
C PHE A 21 -17.48 16.91 -1.19
N PRO A 22 -17.10 17.28 0.04
CA PRO A 22 -15.73 17.67 0.35
C PRO A 22 -14.75 16.52 0.15
N GLU A 23 -13.67 16.81 -0.57
CA GLU A 23 -12.56 15.89 -0.80
C GLU A 23 -11.50 15.99 0.31
N ARG A 24 -10.99 14.85 0.76
CA ARG A 24 -9.82 14.73 1.65
C ARG A 24 -8.97 13.54 1.24
N ASP A 25 -7.68 13.78 1.00
CA ASP A 25 -6.70 12.74 0.65
C ASP A 25 -7.17 11.83 -0.51
N GLY A 26 -7.86 12.41 -1.52
CA GLY A 26 -8.37 11.68 -2.68
C GLY A 26 -9.66 10.89 -2.45
N MET A 27 -10.35 11.08 -1.31
CA MET A 27 -11.64 10.46 -0.99
C MET A 27 -12.71 11.54 -0.78
N TYR A 28 -13.97 11.23 -1.10
CA TYR A 28 -15.11 12.13 -0.87
C TYR A 28 -15.85 11.73 0.40
N PHE A 29 -16.09 12.72 1.27
CA PHE A 29 -16.76 12.54 2.56
C PHE A 29 -18.08 13.30 2.61
N LEU A 30 -19.02 12.83 3.41
CA LEU A 30 -20.18 13.66 3.77
C LEU A 30 -19.69 14.87 4.57
N PRO A 31 -20.32 16.06 4.44
CA PRO A 31 -19.90 17.27 5.17
C PRO A 31 -19.75 17.05 6.69
N GLU A 32 -20.60 16.21 7.27
CA GLU A 32 -20.60 15.89 8.71
C GLU A 32 -19.42 14.97 9.09
N GLN A 33 -18.94 14.15 8.15
CA GLN A 33 -17.79 13.26 8.35
C GLN A 33 -16.46 13.99 8.23
N VAL A 34 -16.43 15.18 7.60
CA VAL A 34 -15.21 15.97 7.42
C VAL A 34 -14.60 16.36 8.74
N ALA A 35 -15.40 16.88 9.67
CA ALA A 35 -14.88 17.32 10.97
C ALA A 35 -14.29 16.16 11.78
N GLU A 36 -14.92 14.99 11.70
CA GLU A 36 -14.42 13.78 12.37
C GLU A 36 -13.15 13.24 11.68
N TYR A 37 -13.13 13.24 10.34
CA TYR A 37 -11.97 12.84 9.55
C TYR A 37 -10.79 13.78 9.77
N ASP A 38 -11.00 15.10 9.72
CA ASP A 38 -9.98 16.12 9.93
C ASP A 38 -9.43 16.04 11.37
N LYS A 39 -10.30 15.81 12.37
CA LYS A 39 -9.88 15.56 13.77
C LYS A 39 -9.05 14.29 13.91
N LYS A 40 -9.48 13.18 13.29
CA LYS A 40 -8.71 11.93 13.23
C LYS A 40 -7.41 12.12 12.45
N ARG A 41 -7.39 12.94 11.41
CA ARG A 41 -6.18 13.25 10.62
C ARG A 41 -5.20 14.12 11.37
N LEU A 42 -5.65 15.02 12.24
CA LEU A 42 -4.77 15.77 13.14
C LEU A 42 -4.08 14.82 14.13
N THR A 43 -4.82 13.91 14.76
CA THR A 43 -4.21 12.87 15.61
C THR A 43 -3.30 11.93 14.82
N VAL A 44 -3.66 11.58 13.57
CA VAL A 44 -2.80 10.76 12.70
C VAL A 44 -1.58 11.56 12.23
N LYS A 45 -1.66 12.87 12.01
CA LYS A 45 -0.51 13.73 11.67
C LYS A 45 0.49 13.80 12.82
N GLU A 46 0.02 13.93 14.06
CA GLU A 46 0.87 13.85 15.26
C GLU A 46 1.50 12.45 15.41
N ILE A 47 0.74 11.38 15.14
CA ILE A 47 1.27 10.00 15.12
C ILE A 47 2.27 9.79 13.97
N MET A 48 2.07 10.43 12.82
CA MET A 48 2.97 10.40 11.66
C MET A 48 4.27 11.18 11.89
N GLN A 49 4.30 12.10 12.87
CA GLN A 49 5.49 12.84 13.31
C GLN A 49 6.34 12.07 14.33
N LEU A 50 5.81 11.01 14.95
CA LEU A 50 6.66 10.04 15.65
C LEU A 50 7.57 9.40 14.59
N GLU A 51 8.88 9.41 14.83
CA GLU A 51 9.88 8.75 14.00
C GLU A 51 9.36 7.36 13.61
N LEU A 52 8.93 7.20 12.36
CA LEU A 52 8.47 5.92 11.84
C LEU A 52 9.68 5.01 11.81
N PHE A 53 9.85 4.19 12.84
CA PHE A 53 10.85 3.13 12.81
C PHE A 53 10.50 2.19 11.64
N VAL A 54 11.35 2.18 10.62
CA VAL A 54 11.22 1.27 9.48
C VAL A 54 11.77 -0.09 9.89
N ILE A 55 10.89 -0.93 10.41
CA ILE A 55 11.22 -2.23 11.00
C ILE A 55 10.70 -3.41 10.16
N ASP A 56 9.73 -3.17 9.28
CA ASP A 56 9.08 -4.17 8.44
C ASP A 56 8.57 -3.55 7.12
N GLU A 57 8.00 -4.38 6.23
CA GLU A 57 7.45 -3.90 4.96
C GLU A 57 6.33 -2.84 5.15
N SER A 58 5.45 -3.03 6.13
CA SER A 58 4.32 -2.14 6.36
C SER A 58 4.78 -0.73 6.75
N SER A 59 5.70 -0.63 7.71
CA SER A 59 6.32 0.62 8.14
C SER A 59 7.16 1.26 7.03
N ALA A 60 7.89 0.47 6.21
CA ALA A 60 8.60 0.96 5.04
C ALA A 60 7.68 1.59 3.99
N ILE A 61 6.55 0.94 3.67
CA ILE A 61 5.56 1.48 2.73
C ILE A 61 4.94 2.77 3.29
N GLN A 62 4.65 2.82 4.59
CA GLN A 62 4.15 4.04 5.23
C GLN A 62 5.15 5.19 5.14
N TRP A 63 6.42 4.93 5.45
CA TRP A 63 7.49 5.90 5.31
C TRP A 63 7.62 6.39 3.86
N LEU A 64 7.68 5.49 2.88
CA LEU A 64 7.73 5.86 1.46
C LEU A 64 6.52 6.70 1.03
N ARG A 65 5.32 6.36 1.51
CA ARG A 65 4.10 7.12 1.23
C ARG A 65 4.22 8.54 1.77
N GLN A 66 4.78 8.74 2.96
CA GLN A 66 5.02 10.08 3.50
C GLN A 66 5.98 10.88 2.62
N GLN A 67 7.09 10.26 2.19
CA GLN A 67 8.06 10.91 1.31
C GLN A 67 7.44 11.32 -0.02
N LEU A 68 6.59 10.48 -0.60
CA LEU A 68 5.97 10.70 -1.91
C LEU A 68 4.75 11.63 -1.85
N LEU A 69 4.04 11.70 -0.72
CA LEU A 69 3.00 12.71 -0.48
C LEU A 69 3.59 14.10 -0.32
N ALA A 70 4.76 14.21 0.33
CA ALA A 70 5.46 15.48 0.46
C ALA A 70 5.94 16.00 -0.90
N LYS A 71 6.53 15.12 -1.72
CA LYS A 71 6.92 15.42 -3.10
C LYS A 71 7.15 14.15 -3.92
N PRO A 72 6.77 14.14 -5.20
CA PRO A 72 7.18 13.08 -6.14
C PRO A 72 8.70 13.07 -6.33
N GLN A 73 9.32 11.90 -6.14
CA GLN A 73 10.78 11.74 -6.06
C GLN A 73 11.27 10.61 -6.94
N THR A 74 12.51 10.71 -7.44
CA THR A 74 13.14 9.63 -8.19
C THR A 74 13.67 8.56 -7.24
N PHE A 75 14.02 7.38 -7.79
CA PHE A 75 14.73 6.36 -7.01
C PHE A 75 16.04 6.91 -6.41
N GLN A 76 16.79 7.71 -7.17
CA GLN A 76 18.07 8.27 -6.76
C GLN A 76 17.92 9.24 -5.57
N ASP A 77 16.79 9.95 -5.50
CA ASP A 77 16.48 10.83 -4.37
C ASP A 77 16.11 10.02 -3.12
N LEU A 78 15.32 8.95 -3.28
CA LEU A 78 14.78 8.16 -2.18
C LEU A 78 15.81 7.20 -1.58
N HIS A 79 16.69 6.61 -2.40
CA HIS A 79 17.55 5.52 -1.98
C HIS A 79 18.49 5.86 -0.80
N PRO A 80 19.21 7.01 -0.82
CA PRO A 80 20.07 7.38 0.32
C PRO A 80 19.29 7.65 1.60
N GLN A 81 18.05 8.11 1.51
CA GLN A 81 17.18 8.34 2.66
C GLN A 81 16.69 7.00 3.22
N PHE A 82 16.24 6.10 2.34
CA PHE A 82 15.75 4.77 2.73
C PHE A 82 16.82 3.94 3.47
N LEU A 83 18.08 3.99 3.01
CA LEU A 83 19.18 3.29 3.68
C LEU A 83 19.46 3.80 5.09
N LYS A 84 19.15 5.06 5.41
CA LYS A 84 19.31 5.61 6.76
C LYS A 84 18.23 5.10 7.71
N GLU A 85 17.03 4.86 7.20
CA GLU A 85 15.86 4.49 8.00
C GLU A 85 15.76 2.98 8.25
N ILE A 86 16.26 2.14 7.35
CA ILE A 86 16.12 0.67 7.42
C ILE A 86 17.00 -0.01 8.49
N GLY A 87 17.73 0.75 9.31
CA GLY A 87 18.64 0.20 10.33
C GLY A 87 17.93 -0.67 11.39
N GLY A 88 16.62 -0.51 11.58
CA GLY A 88 15.80 -1.25 12.53
C GLY A 88 15.12 -2.51 11.98
N TRP A 89 15.45 -2.96 10.76
CA TRP A 89 14.74 -4.07 10.11
C TRP A 89 14.72 -5.34 10.97
N GLN A 90 13.53 -5.92 11.13
CA GLN A 90 13.32 -7.11 11.95
C GLN A 90 14.05 -8.32 11.36
N LYS A 91 14.74 -9.08 12.21
CA LYS A 91 15.56 -10.23 11.80
C LYS A 91 14.77 -11.36 11.14
N HIS A 92 13.47 -11.45 11.42
CA HIS A 92 12.58 -12.46 10.85
C HIS A 92 11.91 -11.98 9.56
N GLU A 93 11.94 -10.68 9.28
CA GLU A 93 11.34 -10.09 8.08
C GLU A 93 12.33 -10.21 6.92
N LYS A 94 11.85 -10.75 5.79
CA LYS A 94 12.64 -10.83 4.56
C LYS A 94 13.04 -9.42 4.12
N PRO A 95 14.34 -9.14 3.89
CA PRO A 95 14.76 -7.86 3.35
C PRO A 95 14.11 -7.61 1.99
N LEU A 96 13.58 -6.40 1.80
CA LEU A 96 12.98 -5.97 0.54
C LEU A 96 13.77 -4.80 -0.03
N GLU A 97 14.00 -4.85 -1.34
CA GLU A 97 14.66 -3.77 -2.05
C GLU A 97 13.72 -2.58 -2.22
N LEU A 98 14.26 -1.36 -2.17
CA LEU A 98 13.49 -0.14 -2.40
C LEU A 98 12.73 -0.18 -3.73
N SER A 99 13.35 -0.75 -4.78
CA SER A 99 12.72 -0.87 -6.09
C SER A 99 11.49 -1.78 -6.07
N GLU A 100 11.50 -2.83 -5.25
CA GLU A 100 10.36 -3.73 -5.10
C GLU A 100 9.24 -3.06 -4.34
N LEU A 101 9.56 -2.40 -3.22
CA LEU A 101 8.58 -1.63 -2.44
C LEU A 101 7.92 -0.54 -3.29
N LEU A 102 8.71 0.17 -4.08
CA LEU A 102 8.21 1.20 -4.99
C LEU A 102 7.30 0.62 -6.07
N ALA A 103 7.76 -0.42 -6.76
CA ALA A 103 7.01 -1.03 -7.85
C ALA A 103 5.70 -1.70 -7.40
N ASP A 104 5.65 -2.22 -6.17
CA ASP A 104 4.46 -2.89 -5.64
C ASP A 104 3.43 -1.92 -5.03
N ASN A 105 3.81 -0.68 -4.69
CA ASN A 105 2.97 0.21 -3.89
C ASN A 105 2.77 1.62 -4.46
N PHE A 106 3.58 2.04 -5.43
CA PHE A 106 3.52 3.36 -6.03
C PHE A 106 3.59 3.32 -7.56
N LEU A 107 3.35 4.45 -8.20
CA LEU A 107 3.45 4.60 -9.65
C LEU A 107 4.68 5.41 -10.02
N ARG A 108 5.35 5.00 -11.09
CA ARG A 108 6.45 5.76 -11.71
C ARG A 108 5.97 6.36 -13.02
N TYR A 109 6.25 7.63 -13.24
CA TYR A 109 6.05 8.22 -14.56
C TYR A 109 7.22 7.86 -15.48
N ASP A 110 6.91 7.19 -16.59
CA ASP A 110 7.90 6.66 -17.56
C ASP A 110 8.38 7.70 -18.59
N GLY A 111 7.78 8.90 -18.59
CA GLY A 111 8.04 9.95 -19.56
C GLY A 111 7.14 9.90 -20.80
N GLN A 112 6.18 8.96 -20.86
CA GLN A 112 5.23 8.82 -21.96
C GLN A 112 3.84 9.33 -21.56
N GLY A 113 3.10 9.85 -22.53
CA GLY A 113 1.75 10.38 -22.28
C GLY A 113 1.74 11.62 -21.39
N GLU A 114 0.57 12.01 -20.90
CA GLU A 114 0.44 13.19 -20.04
C GLU A 114 1.06 12.99 -18.65
N VAL A 115 1.68 14.05 -18.13
CA VAL A 115 2.22 14.05 -16.77
C VAL A 115 1.05 13.95 -15.75
N PRO A 116 1.11 12.99 -14.81
CA PRO A 116 0.10 12.84 -13.77
C PRO A 116 -0.09 14.13 -12.96
N SER A 117 -1.33 14.43 -12.57
CA SER A 117 -1.67 15.65 -11.82
C SER A 117 -0.83 15.81 -10.55
N GLN A 118 -0.52 14.72 -9.85
CA GLN A 118 0.32 14.73 -8.63
C GLN A 118 1.73 15.29 -8.91
N ILE A 119 2.34 14.90 -10.04
CA ILE A 119 3.66 15.38 -10.44
C ILE A 119 3.56 16.80 -11.00
N HIS A 120 2.56 17.05 -11.86
CA HIS A 120 2.35 18.36 -12.48
C HIS A 120 2.11 19.47 -11.46
N SER A 121 1.25 19.23 -10.46
CA SER A 121 0.97 20.19 -9.38
C SER A 121 2.23 20.53 -8.59
N TYR A 122 3.03 19.51 -8.25
CA TYR A 122 4.30 19.72 -7.54
C TYR A 122 5.28 20.53 -8.39
N LEU A 123 5.48 20.14 -9.65
CA LEU A 123 6.45 20.81 -10.53
C LEU A 123 6.05 22.26 -10.84
N SER A 124 4.78 22.50 -11.16
CA SER A 124 4.28 23.85 -11.47
C SER A 124 4.38 24.80 -10.28
N THR A 125 4.18 24.28 -9.06
CA THR A 125 4.29 25.10 -7.84
C THR A 125 5.74 25.48 -7.55
N ASN A 126 6.66 24.51 -7.66
CA ASN A 126 8.02 24.64 -7.14
C ASN A 126 9.05 25.13 -8.18
N PHE A 127 8.76 25.03 -9.49
CA PHE A 127 9.68 25.41 -10.56
C PHE A 127 9.04 26.49 -11.44
N LYS A 128 9.63 27.69 -11.44
CA LYS A 128 9.05 28.87 -12.12
C LYS A 128 8.90 28.65 -13.62
N GLU A 129 9.87 27.98 -14.21
CA GLU A 129 9.96 27.62 -15.63
C GLU A 129 8.94 26.57 -16.06
N LEU A 130 8.31 25.86 -15.12
CA LEU A 130 7.31 24.81 -15.40
C LEU A 130 5.87 25.24 -15.12
N ARG A 131 5.64 26.53 -14.81
CA ARG A 131 4.31 27.06 -14.51
C ARG A 131 3.45 27.17 -15.76
N ASN A 132 2.17 26.86 -15.62
CA ASN A 132 1.15 26.95 -16.67
C ASN A 132 1.47 26.15 -17.94
N LEU A 133 2.44 25.22 -17.89
CA LEU A 133 2.71 24.32 -18.98
C LEU A 133 1.61 23.25 -19.09
N PRO A 134 1.19 22.89 -20.30
CA PRO A 134 0.25 21.78 -20.50
C PRO A 134 0.90 20.46 -20.07
N LYS A 135 0.07 19.46 -19.73
CA LYS A 135 0.53 18.19 -19.15
C LYS A 135 1.38 17.34 -20.10
N ASP A 136 1.32 17.61 -21.39
CA ASP A 136 2.09 16.95 -22.44
C ASP A 136 3.34 17.70 -22.86
N ASP A 137 3.63 18.86 -22.24
CA ASP A 137 4.78 19.69 -22.56
C ASP A 137 6.11 18.91 -22.43
N PRO A 138 7.01 18.96 -23.44
CA PRO A 138 8.26 18.21 -23.41
C PRO A 138 9.17 18.52 -22.21
N ALA A 139 9.27 19.79 -21.79
CA ALA A 139 10.10 20.19 -20.66
C ALA A 139 9.53 19.67 -19.34
N LEU A 140 8.20 19.73 -19.19
CA LEU A 140 7.50 19.16 -18.05
C LEU A 140 7.69 17.63 -17.99
N ARG A 141 7.48 16.92 -19.11
CA ARG A 141 7.69 15.46 -19.21
C ARG A 141 9.11 15.06 -18.84
N ALA A 142 10.10 15.78 -19.36
CA ALA A 142 11.51 15.53 -19.07
C ALA A 142 11.83 15.68 -17.57
N LYS A 143 11.26 16.70 -16.90
CA LYS A 143 11.46 16.89 -15.45
C LYS A 143 10.66 15.90 -14.59
N ALA A 144 9.50 15.47 -15.08
CA ALA A 144 8.61 14.53 -14.40
C ALA A 144 9.10 13.08 -14.46
N LYS A 145 9.86 12.73 -15.50
CA LYS A 145 10.32 11.37 -15.78
C LYS A 145 11.02 10.73 -14.57
N ASP A 146 10.76 9.44 -14.37
CA ASP A 146 11.32 8.58 -13.32
C ASP A 146 10.93 8.95 -11.89
N ARG A 147 10.04 9.93 -11.71
CA ARG A 147 9.48 10.26 -10.40
C ARG A 147 8.38 9.26 -10.04
N TRP A 148 8.49 8.77 -8.82
CA TRP A 148 7.47 8.00 -8.14
C TRP A 148 6.45 8.94 -7.50
N TYR A 149 5.20 8.50 -7.44
CA TYR A 149 4.11 9.25 -6.83
C TYR A 149 3.03 8.31 -6.29
N VAL A 150 2.20 8.84 -5.38
CA VAL A 150 1.09 8.08 -4.79
C VAL A 150 -0.04 7.93 -5.82
N PRO A 151 -0.51 6.71 -6.12
CA PRO A 151 -1.59 6.48 -7.07
C PRO A 151 -2.91 7.10 -6.59
N ASP A 152 -3.72 7.57 -7.54
CA ASP A 152 -5.14 7.89 -7.30
C ASP A 152 -5.93 6.61 -6.95
N PRO A 153 -7.08 6.70 -6.27
CA PRO A 153 -7.84 5.53 -5.79
C PRO A 153 -8.12 4.46 -6.85
N ASN A 154 -8.42 4.90 -8.09
CA ASN A 154 -8.67 3.98 -9.21
C ASN A 154 -7.43 3.17 -9.57
N LYS A 155 -6.27 3.82 -9.68
CA LYS A 155 -5.00 3.15 -10.01
C LYS A 155 -4.44 2.36 -8.82
N ALA A 156 -4.74 2.80 -7.60
CA ALA A 156 -4.37 2.10 -6.37
C ALA A 156 -5.00 0.71 -6.32
N THR A 157 -6.26 0.58 -6.74
CA THR A 157 -6.97 -0.71 -6.79
C THR A 157 -6.27 -1.73 -7.69
N ASP A 158 -5.82 -1.32 -8.88
CA ASP A 158 -5.15 -2.23 -9.81
C ASP A 158 -3.75 -2.60 -9.32
N LEU A 159 -3.05 -1.66 -8.69
CA LEU A 159 -1.75 -1.91 -8.06
C LEU A 159 -1.87 -2.89 -6.89
N GLU A 160 -2.90 -2.74 -6.04
CA GLU A 160 -3.19 -3.65 -4.95
C GLU A 160 -3.45 -5.08 -5.44
N LYS A 161 -4.17 -5.26 -6.56
CA LYS A 161 -4.37 -6.58 -7.17
C LYS A 161 -3.05 -7.20 -7.65
N LEU A 162 -2.17 -6.41 -8.25
CA LEU A 162 -0.86 -6.90 -8.69
C LEU A 162 0.02 -7.29 -7.50
N ARG A 163 0.06 -6.43 -6.47
CA ARG A 163 0.75 -6.71 -5.20
C ARG A 163 0.21 -7.97 -4.54
N GLU A 164 -1.11 -8.10 -4.42
CA GLU A 164 -1.75 -9.29 -3.83
C GLU A 164 -1.37 -10.57 -4.59
N ARG A 165 -1.37 -10.54 -5.93
CA ARG A 165 -0.90 -11.69 -6.74
C ARG A 165 0.55 -12.05 -6.44
N ARG A 166 1.44 -11.08 -6.29
CA ARG A 166 2.86 -11.33 -5.94
C ARG A 166 3.00 -11.91 -4.54
N LEU A 167 2.32 -11.34 -3.56
CA LEU A 167 2.30 -11.81 -2.18
C LEU A 167 1.79 -13.25 -2.08
N LEU A 168 0.74 -13.59 -2.82
CA LEU A 168 0.19 -14.95 -2.86
C LEU A 168 1.12 -15.94 -3.55
N LYS A 169 1.86 -15.51 -4.57
CA LYS A 169 2.89 -16.34 -5.20
C LYS A 169 4.01 -16.67 -4.19
N GLU A 170 4.48 -15.67 -3.45
CA GLU A 170 5.50 -15.87 -2.40
C GLU A 170 4.97 -16.72 -1.24
N PHE A 171 3.72 -16.53 -0.83
CA PHE A 171 3.07 -17.38 0.17
C PHE A 171 3.03 -18.86 -0.23
N GLN A 172 2.83 -19.14 -1.52
CA GLN A 172 2.82 -20.51 -2.03
C GLN A 172 4.17 -21.20 -1.81
N GLU A 173 5.29 -20.47 -1.89
CA GLU A 173 6.63 -21.01 -1.59
C GLU A 173 6.74 -21.43 -0.11
N TYR A 174 6.15 -20.67 0.81
CA TYR A 174 6.11 -21.00 2.25
C TYR A 174 5.20 -22.20 2.54
N ARG A 175 4.12 -22.36 1.78
CA ARG A 175 3.27 -23.54 1.86
C ARG A 175 4.00 -24.79 1.39
N GLU A 176 4.70 -24.72 0.26
CA GLU A 176 5.38 -25.85 -0.38
C GLU A 176 6.74 -26.20 0.24
N THR A 177 7.32 -25.31 1.05
CA THR A 177 8.61 -25.59 1.69
C THR A 177 8.55 -26.85 2.56
N LYS A 178 9.57 -27.70 2.39
CA LYS A 178 9.79 -28.91 3.22
C LYS A 178 10.43 -28.59 4.57
N GLN A 179 10.84 -27.34 4.79
CA GLN A 179 11.43 -26.92 6.05
C GLN A 179 10.37 -26.96 7.16
N LYS A 180 10.74 -27.55 8.29
CA LYS A 180 9.86 -27.61 9.49
C LYS A 180 9.63 -26.23 10.12
N LYS A 181 10.59 -25.31 9.96
CA LYS A 181 10.52 -23.93 10.46
C LYS A 181 11.09 -22.95 9.45
N ILE A 182 10.42 -21.82 9.25
CA ILE A 182 10.83 -20.71 8.39
C ILE A 182 11.28 -19.57 9.29
N LYS A 183 12.57 -19.23 9.26
CA LYS A 183 13.15 -18.20 10.15
C LYS A 183 13.08 -16.79 9.58
N VAL A 184 13.12 -16.67 8.26
CA VAL A 184 13.08 -15.41 7.53
C VAL A 184 12.00 -15.53 6.47
N PHE A 185 11.00 -14.66 6.52
CA PHE A 185 9.85 -14.65 5.62
C PHE A 185 9.29 -13.23 5.50
N ARG A 186 8.52 -12.99 4.44
CA ARG A 186 7.81 -11.74 4.23
C ARG A 186 6.48 -11.81 4.96
N LEU A 187 6.31 -11.05 6.04
CA LEU A 187 5.11 -11.13 6.89
C LEU A 187 3.83 -10.79 6.10
N GLU A 188 3.90 -9.83 5.18
CA GLU A 188 2.78 -9.46 4.31
C GLU A 188 2.32 -10.61 3.40
N ALA A 189 3.23 -11.47 2.95
CA ALA A 189 2.87 -12.63 2.14
C ALA A 189 2.10 -13.66 2.97
N VAL A 190 2.51 -13.89 4.23
CA VAL A 190 1.76 -14.76 5.16
C VAL A 190 0.38 -14.19 5.44
N ARG A 191 0.27 -12.88 5.74
CA ARG A 191 -1.02 -12.20 5.97
C ARG A 191 -1.95 -12.32 4.76
N ALA A 192 -1.44 -12.10 3.54
CA ALA A 192 -2.21 -12.24 2.31
C ALA A 192 -2.68 -13.69 2.08
N GLY A 193 -1.79 -14.65 2.31
CA GLY A 193 -2.08 -16.07 2.22
C GLY A 193 -3.15 -16.53 3.20
N PHE A 194 -3.05 -16.12 4.46
CA PHE A 194 -4.02 -16.46 5.51
C PHE A 194 -5.40 -15.87 5.21
N LYS A 195 -5.44 -14.59 4.80
CA LYS A 195 -6.68 -13.94 4.37
C LYS A 195 -7.35 -14.71 3.23
N LYS A 196 -6.59 -15.10 2.20
CA LYS A 196 -7.13 -15.87 1.06
C LYS A 196 -7.60 -17.26 1.48
N ALA A 197 -6.77 -18.00 2.22
CA ALA A 197 -7.11 -19.33 2.71
C ALA A 197 -8.38 -19.30 3.57
N TRP A 198 -8.56 -18.27 4.40
CA TRP A 198 -9.78 -18.08 5.17
C TRP A 198 -11.02 -17.87 4.30
N GLN A 199 -10.92 -16.98 3.30
CA GLN A 199 -12.02 -16.72 2.34
C GLN A 199 -12.43 -17.99 1.58
N GLU A 200 -11.45 -18.84 1.27
CA GLU A 200 -11.64 -20.13 0.59
C GLU A 200 -12.00 -21.29 1.55
N ARG A 201 -12.09 -21.02 2.86
CA ARG A 201 -12.34 -22.01 3.93
C ARG A 201 -11.26 -23.11 4.03
N ASP A 202 -10.05 -22.84 3.53
CA ASP A 202 -8.88 -23.69 3.68
C ASP A 202 -8.18 -23.41 5.02
N TYR A 203 -8.85 -23.76 6.11
CA TYR A 203 -8.33 -23.59 7.48
C TYR A 203 -7.09 -24.44 7.74
N ARG A 204 -6.94 -25.55 7.00
CA ARG A 204 -5.81 -26.46 7.13
C ARG A 204 -4.52 -25.79 6.69
N THR A 205 -4.52 -25.10 5.55
CA THR A 205 -3.34 -24.34 5.08
C THR A 205 -2.91 -23.27 6.09
N ILE A 206 -3.85 -22.57 6.75
CA ILE A 206 -3.53 -21.59 7.80
C ILE A 206 -2.76 -22.25 8.94
N ILE A 207 -3.28 -23.36 9.48
CA ILE A 207 -2.67 -24.08 10.59
C ILE A 207 -1.29 -24.64 10.20
N GLU A 208 -1.19 -25.30 9.05
CA GLU A 208 0.06 -25.94 8.59
C GLU A 208 1.18 -24.91 8.36
N VAL A 209 0.86 -23.74 7.80
CA VAL A 209 1.86 -22.67 7.61
C VAL A 209 2.18 -21.97 8.92
N ALA A 210 1.19 -21.70 9.79
CA ALA A 210 1.41 -21.11 11.10
C ALA A 210 2.38 -21.93 11.96
N GLN A 211 2.30 -23.27 11.91
CA GLN A 211 3.22 -24.18 12.62
C GLN A 211 4.67 -24.09 12.14
N LYS A 212 4.91 -23.60 10.92
CA LYS A 212 6.26 -23.36 10.39
C LYS A 212 6.83 -22.00 10.83
N ILE A 213 5.99 -21.08 11.29
CA ILE A 213 6.40 -19.74 11.73
C ILE A 213 6.82 -19.81 13.21
N PRO A 214 7.85 -19.04 13.63
CA PRO A 214 8.21 -18.97 15.05
C PRO A 214 7.03 -18.44 15.88
N GLU A 215 6.70 -19.15 16.97
CA GLU A 215 5.55 -18.86 17.83
C GLU A 215 5.54 -17.43 18.38
N THR A 216 6.72 -16.87 18.69
CA THR A 216 6.87 -15.48 19.11
C THR A 216 6.31 -14.52 18.07
N ILE A 217 6.64 -14.72 16.79
CA ILE A 217 6.19 -13.84 15.70
C ILE A 217 4.70 -14.04 15.40
N LEU A 218 4.22 -15.28 15.50
CA LEU A 218 2.80 -15.59 15.36
C LEU A 218 1.95 -14.86 16.41
N HIS A 219 2.41 -14.80 17.66
CA HIS A 219 1.71 -14.13 18.76
C HIS A 219 1.87 -12.60 18.75
N GLU A 220 3.00 -12.09 18.28
CA GLU A 220 3.25 -10.64 18.14
C GLU A 220 2.44 -10.01 17.01
N ASP A 221 2.04 -10.79 15.99
CA ASP A 221 1.17 -10.32 14.91
C ASP A 221 -0.31 -10.60 15.19
N PRO A 222 -1.14 -9.57 15.49
CA PRO A 222 -2.54 -9.78 15.85
C PRO A 222 -3.37 -10.39 14.72
N LYS A 223 -3.01 -10.15 13.45
CA LYS A 223 -3.77 -10.68 12.30
C LYS A 223 -3.46 -12.16 12.12
N LEU A 224 -2.18 -12.56 12.20
CA LEU A 224 -1.81 -13.96 12.08
C LEU A 224 -2.38 -14.79 13.24
N LEU A 225 -2.27 -14.29 14.47
CA LEU A 225 -2.85 -14.93 15.65
C LEU A 225 -4.37 -15.11 15.48
N MET A 226 -5.07 -14.03 15.11
CA MET A 226 -6.51 -14.08 14.88
C MET A 226 -6.89 -15.15 13.84
N TRP A 227 -6.22 -15.19 12.68
CA TRP A 227 -6.51 -16.19 11.65
C TRP A 227 -6.24 -17.62 12.13
N TYR A 228 -5.14 -17.82 12.87
CA TYR A 228 -4.75 -19.12 13.40
C TYR A 228 -5.76 -19.65 14.43
N ASP A 229 -6.13 -18.84 15.43
CA ASP A 229 -7.09 -19.22 16.47
C ASP A 229 -8.46 -19.56 15.87
N GLN A 230 -8.92 -18.73 14.94
CA GLN A 230 -10.17 -18.96 14.24
C GLN A 230 -10.12 -20.24 13.38
N ALA A 231 -9.00 -20.52 12.73
CA ALA A 231 -8.82 -21.74 11.94
C ALA A 231 -8.83 -22.99 12.84
N LEU A 232 -8.15 -22.96 13.98
CA LEU A 232 -8.16 -24.03 14.99
C LEU A 232 -9.59 -24.31 15.48
N THR A 233 -10.34 -23.26 15.82
CA THR A 233 -11.72 -23.39 16.29
C THR A 233 -12.61 -24.05 15.22
N ARG A 234 -12.46 -23.64 13.96
CA ARG A 234 -13.26 -24.18 12.85
C ARG A 234 -12.92 -25.62 12.49
N LEU A 235 -11.66 -26.03 12.63
CA LEU A 235 -11.24 -27.40 12.36
C LEU A 235 -11.53 -28.33 13.54
N GLY A 236 -11.34 -27.85 14.77
CA GLY A 236 -11.66 -28.58 16.00
C GLY A 236 -13.15 -28.78 16.23
N ALA A 237 -14.01 -27.84 15.80
CA ALA A 237 -15.47 -28.01 15.82
C ALA A 237 -16.02 -28.97 14.74
N LYS A 238 -15.15 -29.52 13.87
CA LYS A 238 -15.49 -30.50 12.84
C LYS A 238 -14.95 -31.91 13.14
N GLY A 239 -14.24 -32.10 14.26
CA GLY A 239 -13.86 -33.41 14.80
C GLY A 239 -14.88 -33.89 15.82
#